data_AF-A0A2T7SXE9-F1
#
_entry.id   AF-A0A2T7SXE9-F1
#
_cell.length_a   1.000
_cell.length_b   1.000
_cell.length_c   1.000
_cell.angle_alpha   90.00
_cell.angle_beta   90.00
_cell.angle_gamma   90.00
#
_symmetry.space_group_name_H-M   'P 1'
#
loop_
_entity.id
_entity.type
_entity.pdbx_description
1 polymer ?
#
loop_
_entity_poly.entity_id
_entity_poly.type
_entity_poly.pdbx_seq_one_letter_code
_entity_poly.pdbx_strand_id
1 'polypeptide(L)'
;MNFRLHRSLGPVPESLFALGVLHRNNDDAFSEWRKTVKVRQGRRLHQLLSLAESLAASPGLLSITLSASGKVRAGVSGLPSPQAPSAQASPTPLPAFLREFAEEAIQPYWPRIHSFLESEREASGRLMFTGGMHELFRAMDQGIRWQPPVLTIPSDRARPAEVRLRGSGLLLAPSLFLSGPPRLFLDEAAPERAPILVYPVHPDPMMASALWNLTQPKQSLSALVGSTRSAVLQALTESRTTTELAQYVGVSAGSASQHASVLRNAGLVSTTRTRTCAIHTLTPLGEALLKGPPPEPPAHPG
;
A
#
# COMPACT_ATOMS: atom_id res chain seq x y z
N MET A 1 4.21 -24.31 -15.12
CA MET A 1 3.86 -22.91 -15.45
C MET A 1 4.18 -22.03 -14.24
N ASN A 2 4.79 -20.86 -14.43
CA ASN A 2 5.33 -20.06 -13.32
C ASN A 2 4.32 -18.98 -12.88
N PHE A 3 3.83 -19.08 -11.64
CA PHE A 3 2.97 -18.07 -11.03
C PHE A 3 3.75 -17.38 -9.92
N ARG A 4 3.69 -16.05 -9.88
CA ARG A 4 4.45 -15.25 -8.92
C ARG A 4 3.52 -14.26 -8.24
N LEU A 5 3.51 -14.31 -6.91
CA LEU A 5 2.81 -13.35 -6.07
C LEU A 5 3.67 -12.10 -5.90
N HIS A 6 3.15 -10.96 -6.32
CA HIS A 6 3.76 -9.65 -6.14
C HIS A 6 3.34 -9.07 -4.79
N ARG A 7 4.21 -8.23 -4.24
CA ARG A 7 4.06 -7.56 -2.93
C ARG A 7 2.94 -6.52 -2.95
N SER A 8 3.06 -5.57 -3.86
CA SER A 8 2.09 -4.52 -4.12
C SER A 8 2.41 -3.88 -5.47
N LEU A 9 1.49 -3.10 -6.04
CA LEU A 9 1.80 -2.34 -7.25
C LEU A 9 2.63 -1.07 -6.96
N GLY A 10 2.78 -0.68 -5.70
CA GLY A 10 3.37 0.59 -5.30
C GLY A 10 2.33 1.73 -5.26
N PRO A 11 2.69 2.87 -4.65
CA PRO A 11 1.74 3.95 -4.37
C PRO A 11 1.24 4.67 -5.62
N VAL A 12 2.04 4.75 -6.70
CA VAL A 12 1.65 5.44 -7.94
C VAL A 12 0.62 4.62 -8.74
N PRO A 13 0.80 3.31 -8.99
CA PRO A 13 -0.26 2.51 -9.60
C PRO A 13 -1.53 2.41 -8.74
N GLU A 14 -1.41 2.33 -7.42
CA GLU A 14 -2.56 2.35 -6.50
C GLU A 14 -3.35 3.67 -6.58
N SER A 15 -2.68 4.78 -6.95
CA SER A 15 -3.32 6.09 -7.05
C SER A 15 -4.34 6.16 -8.19
N LEU A 16 -4.15 5.38 -9.25
CA LEU A 16 -5.16 5.21 -10.32
C LEU A 16 -6.45 4.60 -9.78
N PHE A 17 -6.36 3.54 -8.97
CA PHE A 17 -7.55 2.90 -8.39
C PHE A 17 -8.16 3.76 -7.28
N ALA A 18 -7.32 4.43 -6.49
CA ALA A 18 -7.76 5.32 -5.42
C ALA A 18 -8.56 6.52 -5.95
N LEU A 19 -8.29 7.00 -7.17
CA LEU A 19 -9.14 8.01 -7.83
C LEU A 19 -10.56 7.49 -8.07
N GLY A 20 -10.70 6.23 -8.48
CA GLY A 20 -12.01 5.57 -8.60
C GLY A 20 -12.73 5.54 -7.26
N VAL A 21 -12.02 5.13 -6.21
CA VAL A 21 -12.56 5.10 -4.83
C VAL A 21 -12.97 6.50 -4.35
N LEU A 22 -12.20 7.53 -4.68
CA LEU A 22 -12.49 8.91 -4.32
C LEU A 22 -13.75 9.43 -5.02
N HIS A 23 -13.95 9.04 -6.29
CA HIS A 23 -15.06 9.48 -7.15
C HIS A 23 -16.37 8.75 -6.84
N ARG A 24 -16.35 7.41 -6.84
CA ARG A 24 -17.53 6.57 -6.61
C ARG A 24 -17.12 5.35 -5.80
N ASN A 25 -17.35 5.42 -4.48
CA ASN A 25 -17.25 4.25 -3.62
C ASN A 25 -18.32 4.30 -2.53
N ASN A 26 -19.03 3.20 -2.35
CA ASN A 26 -20.00 2.98 -1.27
C ASN A 26 -19.45 2.04 -0.20
N ASP A 27 -18.20 1.60 -0.31
CA ASP A 27 -17.52 0.82 0.71
C ASP A 27 -17.16 1.71 1.91
N ASP A 28 -17.76 1.39 3.05
CA ASP A 28 -17.54 2.08 4.32
C ASP A 28 -16.10 1.97 4.80
N ALA A 29 -15.36 0.95 4.36
CA ALA A 29 -13.94 0.78 4.67
C ALA A 29 -13.11 2.00 4.25
N PHE A 30 -13.50 2.75 3.22
CA PHE A 30 -12.75 3.92 2.72
C PHE A 30 -13.35 5.26 3.15
N SER A 31 -14.39 5.28 3.98
CA SER A 31 -15.09 6.51 4.40
C SER A 31 -14.15 7.56 5.01
N GLU A 32 -13.33 7.17 6.00
CA GLU A 32 -12.39 8.06 6.68
C GLU A 32 -11.24 8.54 5.78
N TRP A 33 -10.71 7.64 4.94
CA TRP A 33 -9.71 8.00 3.94
C TRP A 33 -10.26 9.05 2.97
N ARG A 34 -11.46 8.83 2.41
CA ARG A 34 -12.10 9.76 1.46
C ARG A 34 -12.33 11.12 2.11
N LYS A 35 -12.86 11.15 3.33
CA LYS A 35 -13.09 12.39 4.08
C LYS A 35 -11.80 13.19 4.23
N THR A 36 -10.72 12.53 4.66
CA THR A 36 -9.41 13.16 4.85
C THR A 36 -8.81 13.66 3.54
N VAL A 37 -8.84 12.85 2.48
CA VAL A 37 -8.28 13.21 1.17
C VAL A 37 -9.07 14.36 0.53
N LYS A 38 -10.41 14.34 0.57
CA LYS A 38 -11.24 15.44 0.04
C LYS A 38 -10.92 16.77 0.71
N VAL A 39 -10.74 16.78 2.04
CA VAL A 39 -10.37 17.99 2.79
C VAL A 39 -8.98 18.49 2.37
N ARG A 40 -7.99 17.60 2.25
CA ARG A 40 -6.62 17.98 1.86
C ARG A 40 -6.51 18.50 0.44
N GLN A 41 -7.29 17.93 -0.48
CA GLN A 41 -7.20 18.28 -1.90
C GLN A 41 -7.85 19.64 -2.23
N GLY A 42 -8.77 20.13 -1.40
CA GLY A 42 -9.36 21.47 -1.52
C GLY A 42 -9.78 21.81 -2.96
N ARG A 43 -9.15 22.83 -3.54
CA ARG A 43 -9.45 23.33 -4.90
C ARG A 43 -9.09 22.33 -6.03
N ARG A 44 -8.16 21.40 -5.80
CA ARG A 44 -7.75 20.38 -6.80
C ARG A 44 -8.74 19.22 -6.91
N LEU A 45 -9.68 19.10 -5.97
CA LEU A 45 -10.64 17.99 -5.94
C LEU A 45 -11.46 17.88 -7.23
N HIS A 46 -11.88 19.01 -7.81
CA HIS A 46 -12.63 19.00 -9.06
C HIS A 46 -11.84 18.40 -10.23
N GLN A 47 -10.54 18.73 -10.35
CA GLN A 47 -9.68 18.19 -11.39
C GLN A 47 -9.44 16.67 -11.21
N LEU A 48 -9.30 16.22 -9.96
CA LEU A 48 -9.17 14.80 -9.62
C LEU A 48 -10.44 14.01 -9.99
N LEU A 49 -11.61 14.57 -9.67
CA LEU A 49 -12.90 13.93 -9.97
C LEU A 49 -13.18 13.89 -11.48
N SER A 50 -12.87 14.96 -12.24
CA SER A 50 -13.02 14.94 -13.70
C SER A 50 -12.07 13.95 -14.37
N LEU A 51 -10.86 13.79 -13.83
CA LEU A 51 -9.91 12.78 -14.31
C LEU A 51 -10.44 11.37 -14.03
N ALA A 52 -10.93 11.11 -12.81
CA ALA A 52 -11.49 9.82 -12.45
C ALA A 52 -12.67 9.44 -13.35
N GLU A 53 -13.55 10.40 -13.66
CA GLU A 53 -14.67 10.21 -14.58
C GLU A 53 -14.19 9.90 -16.00
N SER A 54 -13.16 10.61 -16.49
CA SER A 54 -12.54 10.35 -17.80
C SER A 54 -11.91 8.96 -17.89
N LEU A 55 -11.24 8.51 -16.82
CA LEU A 55 -10.65 7.18 -16.73
C LEU A 55 -11.71 6.07 -16.64
N ALA A 56 -12.80 6.31 -15.90
CA ALA A 56 -13.91 5.37 -15.79
C ALA A 56 -14.67 5.23 -17.13
N ALA A 57 -14.83 6.32 -17.87
CA ALA A 57 -15.48 6.32 -19.18
C ALA A 57 -14.64 5.63 -20.27
N SER A 58 -13.32 5.49 -20.07
CA SER A 58 -12.40 4.88 -21.04
C SER A 58 -11.50 3.84 -20.37
N PRO A 59 -11.97 2.59 -20.17
CA PRO A 59 -11.19 1.52 -19.55
C PRO A 59 -9.85 1.22 -20.24
N GLY A 60 -9.71 1.54 -21.54
CA GLY A 60 -8.44 1.42 -22.26
C GLY A 60 -7.35 2.40 -21.80
N LEU A 61 -7.73 3.54 -21.22
CA LEU A 61 -6.77 4.49 -20.63
C LEU A 61 -6.15 3.91 -19.35
N LEU A 62 -6.90 3.13 -18.57
CA LEU A 62 -6.37 2.45 -17.37
C LEU A 62 -5.30 1.41 -17.74
N SER A 63 -5.52 0.63 -18.81
CA SER A 63 -4.50 -0.32 -19.28
C SER A 63 -3.25 0.38 -19.81
N ILE A 64 -3.40 1.46 -20.58
CA ILE A 64 -2.27 2.22 -21.14
C ILE A 64 -1.46 2.91 -20.02
N THR A 65 -2.15 3.50 -19.05
CA THR A 65 -1.51 4.25 -17.95
C THR A 65 -0.73 3.34 -17.01
N LEU A 66 -1.23 2.13 -16.74
CA LEU A 66 -0.51 1.14 -15.95
C LEU A 66 0.71 0.58 -16.70
N SER A 67 0.62 0.40 -18.02
CA SER A 67 1.78 0.06 -18.85
C SER A 67 2.84 1.18 -18.89
N ALA A 68 2.43 2.45 -18.77
CA ALA A 68 3.32 3.61 -18.81
C ALA A 68 3.96 3.99 -17.46
N SER A 69 3.32 3.69 -16.32
CA SER A 69 3.70 4.28 -15.01
C SER A 69 4.76 3.50 -14.21
N GLY A 70 5.22 2.32 -14.66
CA GLY A 70 6.14 1.53 -13.84
C GLY A 70 7.03 0.58 -14.61
N LYS A 71 8.18 1.06 -15.14
CA LYS A 71 9.38 0.27 -15.50
C LYS A 71 9.13 -1.17 -16.01
N VAL A 72 8.22 -1.31 -16.94
CA VAL A 72 8.23 -2.33 -17.97
C VAL A 72 9.11 -1.74 -19.08
N ARG A 73 10.43 -1.96 -18.98
CA ARG A 73 11.43 -1.32 -19.86
C ARG A 73 11.27 -1.85 -21.30
N ALA A 74 10.75 -1.03 -22.23
CA ALA A 74 11.18 -0.93 -23.63
C ALA A 74 10.31 0.08 -24.41
N GLY A 75 10.96 1.12 -24.95
CA GLY A 75 10.58 1.80 -26.20
C GLY A 75 9.30 2.65 -26.21
N VAL A 76 9.37 3.89 -25.73
CA VAL A 76 8.42 4.93 -26.17
C VAL A 76 9.10 5.79 -27.24
N SER A 77 8.86 5.44 -28.50
CA SER A 77 9.03 6.35 -29.63
C SER A 77 7.88 6.15 -30.60
N GLY A 78 6.98 7.14 -30.62
CA GLY A 78 5.97 7.31 -31.65
C GLY A 78 4.59 6.80 -31.28
N LEU A 79 3.63 7.72 -31.09
CA LEU A 79 2.32 7.77 -31.76
C LEU A 79 1.44 8.91 -31.16
N PRO A 80 0.37 9.35 -31.85
CA PRO A 80 0.04 10.76 -32.06
C PRO A 80 -0.90 11.36 -31.01
N SER A 81 -0.78 12.68 -30.84
CA SER A 81 -1.66 13.52 -30.01
C SER A 81 -3.13 13.49 -30.48
N PRO A 82 -4.10 13.26 -29.59
CA PRO A 82 -5.49 13.59 -29.86
C PRO A 82 -5.65 15.11 -29.85
N GLN A 83 -6.18 15.68 -30.94
CA GLN A 83 -6.43 17.11 -31.07
C GLN A 83 -7.45 17.59 -30.03
N ALA A 84 -7.10 18.67 -29.33
CA ALA A 84 -7.93 19.37 -28.36
C ALA A 84 -8.88 20.38 -29.03
N PRO A 85 -9.95 20.81 -28.33
CA PRO A 85 -10.38 22.20 -28.35
C PRO A 85 -9.65 23.00 -27.26
N SER A 86 -9.19 24.19 -27.62
CA SER A 86 -8.34 25.11 -26.86
C SER A 86 -9.00 25.72 -25.61
N ALA A 87 -8.27 25.76 -24.48
CA ALA A 87 -7.87 26.98 -23.76
C ALA A 87 -7.25 26.68 -22.37
N GLN A 88 -6.00 27.11 -22.19
CA GLN A 88 -5.31 27.47 -20.94
C GLN A 88 -4.89 26.35 -19.95
N ALA A 89 -3.63 26.45 -19.53
CA ALA A 89 -2.80 25.49 -18.77
C ALA A 89 -2.34 24.28 -19.58
N SER A 90 -1.02 24.17 -19.79
CA SER A 90 -0.40 22.92 -20.25
C SER A 90 -0.89 21.80 -19.32
N PRO A 91 -1.59 20.76 -19.82
CA PRO A 91 -2.10 19.71 -18.95
C PRO A 91 -0.90 19.00 -18.35
N THR A 92 -0.80 19.01 -17.02
CA THR A 92 0.20 18.21 -16.31
C THR A 92 0.14 16.77 -16.84
N PRO A 93 1.26 16.18 -17.27
CA PRO A 93 1.25 14.81 -17.75
C PRO A 93 0.64 13.89 -16.70
N LEU A 94 -0.29 13.03 -17.10
CA LEU A 94 -1.03 12.14 -16.19
C LEU A 94 -0.12 11.38 -15.19
N PRO A 95 1.07 10.86 -15.56
CA PRO A 95 1.96 10.24 -14.58
C PRO A 95 2.47 11.18 -13.48
N ALA A 96 2.70 12.47 -13.79
CA ALA A 96 3.09 13.46 -12.80
C ALA A 96 1.93 13.79 -11.86
N PHE A 97 0.73 13.95 -12.42
CA PHE A 97 -0.49 14.18 -11.65
C PHE A 97 -0.82 13.02 -10.69
N LEU A 98 -0.69 11.77 -11.16
CA LEU A 98 -0.87 10.58 -10.32
C LEU A 98 0.16 10.44 -9.22
N ARG A 99 1.40 10.90 -9.47
CA ARG A 99 2.45 10.93 -8.46
C ARG A 99 2.15 11.96 -7.38
N GLU A 100 1.77 13.17 -7.76
CA GLU A 100 1.34 14.21 -6.81
C GLU A 100 0.16 13.73 -5.96
N PHE A 101 -0.85 13.12 -6.60
CA PHE A 101 -1.97 12.54 -5.88
C PHE A 101 -1.53 11.40 -4.94
N ALA A 102 -0.63 10.51 -5.38
CA ALA A 102 -0.10 9.43 -4.55
C ALA A 102 0.64 9.96 -3.31
N GLU A 103 1.46 11.00 -3.47
CA GLU A 103 2.20 11.63 -2.37
C GLU A 103 1.26 12.19 -1.29
N GLU A 104 0.14 12.79 -1.67
CA GLU A 104 -0.77 13.42 -0.72
C GLU A 104 -1.81 12.44 -0.15
N ALA A 105 -2.31 11.53 -0.97
CA ALA A 105 -3.47 10.69 -0.65
C ALA A 105 -3.10 9.25 -0.22
N ILE A 106 -1.93 8.74 -0.63
CA ILE A 106 -1.54 7.34 -0.39
C ILE A 106 -0.32 7.23 0.51
N GLN A 107 0.76 7.97 0.24
CA GLN A 107 2.02 7.85 0.99
C GLN A 107 1.86 7.96 2.51
N PRO A 108 1.01 8.84 3.08
CA PRO A 108 0.83 8.90 4.53
C PRO A 108 0.37 7.58 5.16
N TYR A 109 -0.32 6.73 4.39
CA TYR A 109 -0.87 5.45 4.81
C TYR A 109 -0.04 4.26 4.29
N TRP A 110 0.89 4.50 3.36
CA TRP A 110 1.59 3.45 2.62
C TRP A 110 2.27 2.39 3.48
N PRO A 111 2.95 2.71 4.60
CA PRO A 111 3.53 1.67 5.46
C PRO A 111 2.49 0.66 5.98
N ARG A 112 1.28 1.11 6.31
CA ARG A 112 0.18 0.24 6.78
C ARG A 112 -0.44 -0.54 5.62
N ILE A 113 -0.70 0.14 4.50
CA ILE A 113 -1.21 -0.49 3.28
C ILE A 113 -0.25 -1.60 2.82
N HIS A 114 1.05 -1.31 2.77
CA HIS A 114 2.07 -2.28 2.37
C HIS A 114 2.12 -3.48 3.32
N SER A 115 2.04 -3.26 4.64
CA SER A 115 1.99 -4.35 5.62
C SER A 115 0.75 -5.24 5.44
N PHE A 116 -0.40 -4.62 5.18
CA PHE A 116 -1.65 -5.33 4.88
C PHE A 116 -1.53 -6.15 3.59
N LEU A 117 -1.04 -5.58 2.50
CA LEU A 117 -0.86 -6.27 1.22
C LEU A 117 0.19 -7.39 1.30
N GLU A 118 1.24 -7.24 2.11
CA GLU A 118 2.18 -8.33 2.38
C GLU A 118 1.50 -9.51 3.09
N SER A 119 0.65 -9.21 4.08
CA SER A 119 -0.07 -10.24 4.83
C SER A 119 -1.03 -11.01 3.93
N GLU A 120 -1.70 -10.31 3.01
CA GLU A 120 -2.52 -10.92 1.97
C GLU A 120 -1.68 -11.79 1.03
N ARG A 121 -0.52 -11.29 0.58
CA ARG A 121 0.41 -12.06 -0.26
C ARG A 121 0.83 -13.37 0.43
N GLU A 122 1.09 -13.34 1.73
CA GLU A 122 1.44 -14.53 2.50
C GLU A 122 0.26 -15.50 2.64
N ALA A 123 -0.95 -14.99 2.88
CA ALA A 123 -2.18 -15.79 2.92
C ALA A 123 -2.44 -16.49 1.58
N SER A 124 -2.38 -15.73 0.48
CA SER A 124 -2.44 -16.23 -0.89
C SER A 124 -1.35 -17.27 -1.18
N GLY A 125 -0.12 -17.07 -0.68
CA GLY A 125 0.97 -18.04 -0.82
C GLY A 125 0.67 -19.37 -0.11
N ARG A 126 0.09 -19.32 1.09
CA ARG A 126 -0.33 -20.52 1.83
C ARG A 126 -1.46 -21.25 1.10
N LEU A 127 -2.49 -20.53 0.64
CA LEU A 127 -3.60 -21.10 -0.14
C LEU A 127 -3.12 -21.77 -1.42
N MET A 128 -2.19 -21.14 -2.13
CA MET A 128 -1.58 -21.72 -3.32
C MET A 128 -0.83 -23.02 -3.01
N PHE A 129 -0.14 -23.08 -1.86
CA PHE A 129 0.62 -24.27 -1.44
C PHE A 129 -0.29 -25.42 -0.99
N THR A 130 -1.39 -25.13 -0.29
CA THR A 130 -2.27 -26.16 0.29
C THR A 130 -3.39 -26.59 -0.63
N GLY A 131 -4.02 -25.66 -1.35
CA GLY A 131 -5.20 -25.88 -2.20
C GLY A 131 -4.92 -25.73 -3.71
N GLY A 132 -3.71 -25.34 -4.09
CA GLY A 132 -3.33 -25.13 -5.48
C GLY A 132 -3.94 -23.86 -6.09
N MET A 133 -3.81 -23.74 -7.41
CA MET A 133 -4.18 -22.53 -8.16
C MET A 133 -5.70 -22.29 -8.20
N HIS A 134 -6.49 -23.37 -8.20
CA HIS A 134 -7.94 -23.26 -8.29
C HIS A 134 -8.54 -22.64 -7.02
N GLU A 135 -8.09 -23.11 -5.85
CA GLU A 135 -8.50 -22.55 -4.56
C GLU A 135 -8.04 -21.11 -4.39
N LEU A 136 -6.82 -20.79 -4.83
CA LEU A 136 -6.33 -19.41 -4.83
C LEU A 136 -7.24 -18.47 -5.63
N PHE A 137 -7.57 -18.83 -6.88
CA PHE A 137 -8.43 -17.99 -7.70
C PHE A 137 -9.85 -17.89 -7.15
N ARG A 138 -10.39 -18.96 -6.60
CA ARG A 138 -11.70 -18.95 -5.96
C ARG A 138 -11.74 -18.05 -4.73
N ALA A 139 -10.65 -17.97 -3.97
CA ALA A 139 -10.50 -17.06 -2.84
C ALA A 139 -10.40 -15.59 -3.28
N MET A 140 -9.82 -15.31 -4.45
CA MET A 140 -9.72 -13.95 -5.01
C MET A 140 -11.05 -13.46 -5.59
N ASP A 141 -11.66 -14.24 -6.48
CA ASP A 141 -12.93 -13.92 -7.11
C ASP A 141 -13.52 -15.19 -7.76
N GLN A 142 -14.78 -15.52 -7.46
CA GLN A 142 -15.45 -16.72 -7.98
C GLN A 142 -15.60 -16.73 -9.51
N GLY A 143 -15.51 -15.57 -10.15
CA GLY A 143 -15.53 -15.39 -11.59
C GLY A 143 -14.22 -15.75 -12.27
N ILE A 144 -13.08 -15.83 -11.56
CA ILE A 144 -11.81 -16.25 -12.15
C ILE A 144 -11.84 -17.76 -12.38
N ARG A 145 -11.64 -18.17 -13.64
CA ARG A 145 -11.56 -19.58 -14.02
C ARG A 145 -10.24 -19.87 -14.69
N TRP A 146 -9.55 -20.88 -14.16
CA TRP A 146 -8.31 -21.38 -14.74
C TRP A 146 -8.56 -22.73 -15.41
N GLN A 147 -8.49 -22.75 -16.73
CA GLN A 147 -8.58 -23.95 -17.57
C GLN A 147 -7.35 -23.98 -18.47
N PRO A 148 -6.24 -24.59 -18.02
CA PRO A 148 -4.96 -24.51 -18.73
C PRO A 148 -5.09 -24.76 -20.24
N PRO A 149 -4.53 -23.88 -21.10
CA PRO A 149 -3.70 -22.71 -20.81
C PRO A 149 -4.48 -21.37 -20.77
N VAL A 150 -5.80 -21.40 -20.66
CA VAL A 150 -6.69 -20.23 -20.71
C VAL A 150 -7.10 -19.79 -19.32
N LEU A 151 -6.90 -18.50 -19.03
CA LEU A 151 -7.41 -17.81 -17.85
C LEU A 151 -8.61 -16.96 -18.27
N THR A 152 -9.76 -17.23 -17.70
CA THR A 152 -10.96 -16.42 -17.85
C THR A 152 -11.14 -15.57 -16.59
N ILE A 153 -11.34 -14.27 -16.77
CA ILE A 153 -11.56 -13.33 -15.67
C ILE A 153 -12.87 -12.56 -15.88
N PRO A 154 -13.59 -12.23 -14.80
CA PRO A 154 -14.75 -11.36 -14.89
C PRO A 154 -14.31 -9.98 -15.37
N SER A 155 -15.17 -9.34 -16.15
CA SER A 155 -14.93 -8.02 -16.71
C SER A 155 -16.18 -7.17 -16.56
N ASP A 156 -15.99 -5.86 -16.40
CA ASP A 156 -17.09 -4.88 -16.43
C ASP A 156 -17.66 -4.72 -17.86
N ARG A 157 -17.02 -5.34 -18.85
CA ARG A 157 -17.53 -5.42 -20.22
C ARG A 157 -18.60 -6.50 -20.32
N ALA A 158 -19.41 -6.43 -21.36
CA ALA A 158 -20.47 -7.41 -21.64
C ALA A 158 -19.99 -8.87 -21.78
N ARG A 159 -18.67 -9.12 -21.88
CA ARG A 159 -18.08 -10.47 -21.93
C ARG A 159 -16.87 -10.59 -21.00
N PRO A 160 -16.67 -11.76 -20.35
CA PRO A 160 -15.44 -12.07 -19.63
C PRO A 160 -14.21 -11.91 -20.52
N ALA A 161 -13.08 -11.52 -19.94
CA ALA A 161 -11.83 -11.49 -20.66
C ALA A 161 -11.16 -12.87 -20.59
N GLU A 162 -10.70 -13.36 -21.73
CA GLU A 162 -9.98 -14.62 -21.84
C GLU A 162 -8.56 -14.36 -22.32
N VAL A 163 -7.58 -14.89 -21.60
CA VAL A 163 -6.17 -14.78 -21.96
C VAL A 163 -5.51 -16.13 -21.94
N ARG A 164 -4.84 -16.45 -23.06
CA ARG A 164 -4.03 -17.66 -23.19
C ARG A 164 -2.63 -17.38 -22.67
N LEU A 165 -2.27 -17.99 -21.54
CA LEU A 165 -0.95 -17.88 -20.94
C LEU A 165 0.02 -18.79 -21.71
N ARG A 166 0.74 -18.23 -22.70
CA ARG A 166 1.66 -18.94 -23.61
C ARG A 166 2.97 -19.38 -22.93
N GLY A 167 2.90 -19.87 -21.69
CA GLY A 167 4.08 -20.23 -20.89
C GLY A 167 4.82 -19.05 -20.25
N SER A 168 4.43 -17.80 -20.54
CA SER A 168 4.99 -16.58 -19.94
C SER A 168 4.77 -16.47 -18.43
N GLY A 169 3.85 -17.28 -17.89
CA GLY A 169 3.47 -17.25 -16.47
C GLY A 169 2.39 -16.22 -16.18
N LEU A 170 2.14 -15.95 -14.90
CA LEU A 170 1.20 -14.93 -14.44
C LEU A 170 1.72 -14.29 -13.15
N LEU A 171 1.67 -12.96 -13.10
CA LEU A 171 1.93 -12.18 -11.91
C LEU A 171 0.61 -11.84 -11.23
N LEU A 172 0.52 -12.08 -9.93
CA LEU A 172 -0.66 -11.82 -9.11
C LEU A 172 -0.33 -10.66 -8.18
N ALA A 173 -1.06 -9.55 -8.28
CA ALA A 173 -0.81 -8.36 -7.47
C ALA A 173 -2.07 -7.98 -6.68
N PRO A 174 -2.04 -8.03 -5.35
CA PRO A 174 -3.15 -7.50 -4.54
C PRO A 174 -3.21 -5.98 -4.69
N SER A 175 -4.42 -5.42 -4.71
CA SER A 175 -4.64 -3.98 -4.64
C SER A 175 -5.72 -3.65 -3.63
N LEU A 176 -5.41 -2.68 -2.76
CA LEU A 176 -6.34 -2.19 -1.76
C LEU A 176 -7.41 -1.30 -2.39
N PHE A 177 -7.03 -0.43 -3.33
CA PHE A 177 -7.95 0.56 -3.89
C PHE A 177 -8.72 0.06 -5.12
N LEU A 178 -8.36 -1.11 -5.68
CA LEU A 178 -9.14 -1.70 -6.77
C LEU A 178 -10.55 -2.03 -6.26
N SER A 179 -11.56 -1.39 -6.85
CA SER A 179 -12.98 -1.69 -6.62
C SER A 179 -13.56 -2.44 -7.81
N GLY A 180 -14.46 -3.39 -7.54
CA GLY A 180 -15.04 -4.25 -8.58
C GLY A 180 -14.15 -5.46 -8.91
N PRO A 181 -14.35 -6.10 -10.07
CA PRO A 181 -13.69 -7.35 -10.37
C PRO A 181 -12.20 -7.18 -10.71
N PRO A 182 -11.40 -8.27 -10.60
CA PRO A 182 -9.99 -8.31 -10.99
C PRO A 182 -9.71 -7.72 -12.39
N ARG A 183 -8.52 -7.13 -12.54
CA ARG A 183 -8.06 -6.49 -13.78
C ARG A 183 -6.79 -7.15 -14.28
N LEU A 184 -6.77 -7.50 -15.57
CA LEU A 184 -5.60 -8.07 -16.21
C LEU A 184 -4.90 -7.05 -17.08
N PHE A 185 -3.60 -6.92 -16.89
CA PHE A 185 -2.72 -6.03 -17.64
C PHE A 185 -1.79 -6.86 -18.52
N LEU A 186 -1.83 -6.54 -19.81
CA LEU A 186 -1.01 -7.13 -20.85
C LEU A 186 -0.02 -6.07 -21.33
N ASP A 187 1.24 -6.48 -21.51
CA ASP A 187 2.23 -5.66 -22.19
C ASP A 187 2.16 -5.95 -23.69
N GLU A 188 1.39 -5.12 -24.41
CA GLU A 188 1.23 -5.25 -25.87
C GLU A 188 2.57 -5.06 -26.62
N ALA A 189 3.53 -4.33 -26.04
CA ALA A 189 4.83 -4.09 -26.63
C ALA A 189 5.82 -5.25 -26.39
N ALA A 190 5.58 -6.07 -25.36
CA ALA A 190 6.37 -7.26 -25.05
C ALA A 190 5.46 -8.44 -24.64
N PRO A 191 4.76 -9.08 -25.61
CA PRO A 191 3.79 -10.15 -25.36
C PRO A 191 4.36 -11.41 -24.67
N GLU A 192 5.69 -11.55 -24.65
CA GLU A 192 6.41 -12.61 -23.95
C GLU A 192 6.46 -12.41 -22.42
N ARG A 193 6.18 -11.19 -21.93
CA ARG A 193 6.15 -10.91 -20.49
C ARG A 193 4.94 -11.55 -19.82
N ALA A 194 5.11 -11.89 -18.55
CA ALA A 194 4.03 -12.41 -17.74
C ALA A 194 2.95 -11.32 -17.57
N PRO A 195 1.67 -11.61 -17.89
CA PRO A 195 0.58 -10.71 -17.57
C PRO A 195 0.50 -10.44 -16.07
N ILE A 196 -0.04 -9.29 -15.69
CA ILE A 196 -0.30 -8.95 -14.28
C ILE A 196 -1.80 -8.99 -14.04
N LEU A 197 -2.27 -9.91 -13.23
CA LEU A 197 -3.62 -9.93 -12.69
C LEU A 197 -3.61 -9.17 -11.35
N VAL A 198 -4.24 -8.01 -11.36
CA VAL A 198 -4.50 -7.22 -10.16
C VAL A 198 -5.87 -7.64 -9.61
N TYR A 199 -5.93 -7.99 -8.33
CA TYR A 199 -7.17 -8.39 -7.68
C TYR A 199 -7.46 -7.51 -6.46
N PRO A 200 -8.74 -7.21 -6.19
CA PRO A 200 -9.13 -6.39 -5.06
C PRO A 200 -8.89 -7.15 -3.75
N VAL A 201 -8.51 -6.43 -2.70
CA VAL A 201 -8.42 -6.95 -1.34
C VAL A 201 -9.24 -6.06 -0.44
N HIS A 202 -10.21 -6.65 0.24
CA HIS A 202 -11.15 -5.93 1.08
C HIS A 202 -10.76 -6.05 2.55
N PRO A 203 -10.31 -4.95 3.20
CA PRO A 203 -10.10 -4.96 4.63
C PRO A 203 -11.45 -5.06 5.34
N ASP A 204 -11.53 -5.84 6.42
CA ASP A 204 -12.67 -5.77 7.33
C ASP A 204 -12.76 -4.38 8.01
N PRO A 205 -13.89 -4.04 8.66
CA PRO A 205 -14.07 -2.72 9.28
C PRO A 205 -13.02 -2.36 10.34
N MET A 206 -12.50 -3.34 11.08
CA MET A 206 -11.49 -3.11 12.11
C MET A 206 -10.14 -2.79 11.46
N MET A 207 -9.75 -3.56 10.46
CA MET A 207 -8.54 -3.34 9.65
C MET A 207 -8.61 -2.01 8.92
N ALA A 208 -9.76 -1.66 8.34
CA ALA A 208 -9.99 -0.39 7.68
C ALA A 208 -9.78 0.79 8.65
N SER A 209 -10.29 0.70 9.87
CA SER A 209 -10.05 1.71 10.91
C SER A 209 -8.55 1.86 11.23
N ALA A 210 -7.83 0.74 11.36
CA ALA A 210 -6.40 0.76 11.63
C ALA A 210 -5.56 1.34 10.47
N LEU A 211 -5.96 1.07 9.21
CA LEU A 211 -5.30 1.59 8.02
C LEU A 211 -5.35 3.13 7.97
N TRP A 212 -6.49 3.73 8.30
CA TRP A 212 -6.71 5.17 8.16
C TRP A 212 -6.39 5.98 9.42
N ASN A 213 -6.25 5.32 10.57
CA ASN A 213 -5.89 5.97 11.81
C ASN A 213 -4.39 6.32 11.86
N LEU A 214 -4.05 7.49 11.32
CA LEU A 214 -2.69 8.04 11.36
C LEU A 214 -2.22 8.39 12.79
N THR A 215 -3.16 8.46 13.74
CA THR A 215 -2.94 8.97 15.10
C THR A 215 -2.28 7.95 16.06
N GLN A 216 -2.26 6.65 15.74
CA GLN A 216 -1.99 5.61 16.75
C GLN A 216 -0.81 4.66 16.47
N PRO A 217 0.42 5.17 16.58
CA PRO A 217 1.40 4.43 17.41
C PRO A 217 1.76 5.19 18.69
N LYS A 218 1.71 6.52 18.64
CA LYS A 218 2.22 7.40 19.71
C LYS A 218 1.33 7.40 20.94
N GLN A 219 0.01 7.41 20.76
CA GLN A 219 -0.96 7.47 21.87
C GLN A 219 -1.14 6.11 22.56
N SER A 220 -1.23 5.04 21.78
CA SER A 220 -1.35 3.66 22.28
C SER A 220 -0.10 3.21 23.04
N LEU A 221 1.10 3.51 22.53
CA LEU A 221 2.34 3.25 23.27
C LEU A 221 2.46 4.14 24.53
N SER A 222 2.07 5.41 24.46
CA SER A 222 2.06 6.30 25.63
C SER A 222 1.10 5.83 26.72
N ALA A 223 -0.04 5.22 26.36
CA ALA A 223 -0.95 4.61 27.32
C ALA A 223 -0.34 3.36 27.98
N LEU A 224 0.44 2.56 27.23
CA LEU A 224 1.05 1.33 27.73
C LEU A 224 2.30 1.56 28.59
N VAL A 225 3.24 2.37 28.11
CA VAL A 225 4.53 2.59 28.78
C VAL A 225 4.64 3.97 29.44
N GLY A 226 3.63 4.82 29.33
CA GLY A 226 3.69 6.21 29.79
C GLY A 226 4.27 7.16 28.73
N SER A 227 3.81 8.41 28.75
CA SER A 227 4.17 9.45 27.78
C SER A 227 5.68 9.67 27.65
N THR A 228 6.39 9.82 28.77
CA THR A 228 7.83 10.10 28.77
C THR A 228 8.65 8.91 28.25
N ARG A 229 8.30 7.67 28.60
CA ARG A 229 8.99 6.47 28.10
C ARG A 229 8.71 6.22 26.61
N SER A 230 7.49 6.50 26.17
CA SER A 230 7.13 6.50 24.73
C SER A 230 7.95 7.55 23.95
N ALA A 231 8.12 8.75 24.52
CA ALA A 231 8.97 9.79 23.93
C ALA A 231 10.46 9.37 23.88
N VAL A 232 10.98 8.71 24.92
CA VAL A 232 12.35 8.16 24.94
C VAL A 232 12.53 7.07 23.88
N LEU A 233 11.58 6.14 23.73
CA LEU A 233 11.62 5.13 22.66
C LEU A 233 11.63 5.77 21.27
N GLN A 234 10.76 6.76 21.04
CA GLN A 234 10.74 7.50 19.77
C GLN A 234 12.04 8.25 19.50
N ALA A 235 12.64 8.86 20.53
CA ALA A 235 13.93 9.51 20.41
C ALA A 235 15.05 8.53 20.06
N LEU A 236 14.89 7.22 20.30
CA LEU A 236 15.91 6.22 19.99
C LEU A 236 15.79 5.58 18.61
N THR A 237 14.93 6.12 17.73
CA THR A 237 14.96 5.78 16.29
C THR A 237 16.31 6.11 15.65
N GLU A 238 17.08 7.02 16.27
CA GLU A 238 18.51 7.15 16.04
C GLU A 238 19.24 6.97 17.37
N SER A 239 20.45 6.41 17.33
CA SER A 239 21.24 6.16 18.54
C SER A 239 21.61 7.47 19.22
N ARG A 240 21.41 7.57 20.53
CA ARG A 240 21.63 8.80 21.31
C ARG A 240 22.29 8.52 22.65
N THR A 241 23.07 9.48 23.14
CA THR A 241 23.58 9.49 24.51
C THR A 241 22.50 9.88 25.51
N THR A 242 22.74 9.63 26.80
CA THR A 242 21.81 10.02 27.87
C THR A 242 21.54 11.54 27.90
N THR A 243 22.55 12.35 27.59
CA THR A 243 22.42 13.83 27.56
C THR A 243 21.59 14.28 26.37
N GLU A 244 21.81 13.69 25.19
CA GLU A 244 21.01 13.97 23.99
C GLU A 244 19.56 13.53 24.19
N LEU A 245 19.32 12.39 24.84
CA LEU A 245 17.98 11.94 25.22
C LEU A 245 17.27 12.94 26.14
N ALA A 246 17.97 13.42 27.17
CA ALA A 246 17.44 14.39 28.12
C ALA A 246 17.01 15.69 27.41
N GLN A 247 17.86 16.20 26.52
CA GLN A 247 17.56 17.39 25.71
C GLN A 247 16.40 17.16 24.75
N TYR A 248 16.39 16.03 24.03
CA TYR A 248 15.38 15.74 23.03
C TYR A 248 13.98 15.55 23.65
N VAL A 249 13.90 14.87 24.80
CA VAL A 249 12.63 14.59 25.48
C VAL A 249 12.20 15.72 26.41
N GLY A 250 13.10 16.64 26.77
CA GLY A 250 12.82 17.76 27.67
C GLY A 250 12.75 17.35 29.15
N VAL A 251 13.62 16.42 29.58
CA VAL A 251 13.70 15.93 30.96
C VAL A 251 15.12 16.06 31.52
N SER A 252 15.30 15.88 32.83
CA SER A 252 16.64 15.87 33.43
C SER A 252 17.46 14.65 33.00
N ALA A 253 18.80 14.77 33.03
CA ALA A 253 19.70 13.65 32.70
C ALA A 253 19.50 12.42 33.60
N GLY A 254 19.19 12.65 34.90
CA GLY A 254 18.84 11.58 35.83
C GLY A 254 17.55 10.86 35.44
N SER A 255 16.51 11.62 35.06
CA SER A 255 15.24 11.06 34.58
C SER A 255 15.40 10.30 33.26
N ALA A 256 16.15 10.85 32.31
CA ALA A 256 16.49 10.17 31.05
C ALA A 256 17.23 8.84 31.30
N SER A 257 18.22 8.85 32.20
CA SER A 257 18.97 7.64 32.59
C SER A 257 18.07 6.58 33.23
N GLN A 258 17.14 7.00 34.09
CA GLN A 258 16.16 6.12 34.73
C GLN A 258 15.22 5.50 33.70
N HIS A 259 14.65 6.29 32.80
CA HIS A 259 13.78 5.80 31.73
C HIS A 259 14.52 4.85 30.78
N ALA A 260 15.73 5.19 30.35
CA ALA A 260 16.56 4.32 29.53
C ALA A 260 16.90 3.00 30.24
N SER A 261 17.14 3.04 31.55
CA SER A 261 17.38 1.83 32.35
C SER A 261 16.16 0.93 32.44
N VAL A 262 14.97 1.49 32.66
CA VAL A 262 13.71 0.71 32.68
C VAL A 262 13.45 0.07 31.32
N LEU A 263 13.60 0.83 30.22
CA LEU A 263 13.40 0.32 28.86
C LEU A 263 14.45 -0.73 28.47
N ARG A 264 15.68 -0.58 28.96
CA ARG A 264 16.74 -1.59 28.79
C ARG A 264 16.42 -2.87 29.55
N ASN A 265 15.96 -2.76 30.79
CA ASN A 265 15.56 -3.93 31.58
C ASN A 265 14.36 -4.66 30.96
N ALA A 266 13.49 -3.93 30.25
CA ALA A 266 12.40 -4.50 29.46
C ALA A 266 12.83 -5.07 28.09
N GLY A 267 14.13 -5.02 27.75
CA GLY A 267 14.66 -5.51 26.48
C GLY A 267 14.34 -4.65 25.26
N LEU A 268 13.82 -3.43 25.44
CA LEU A 268 13.43 -2.52 24.35
C LEU A 268 14.59 -1.63 23.87
N VAL A 269 15.59 -1.43 24.72
CA VAL A 269 16.76 -0.58 24.47
C VAL A 269 18.02 -1.35 24.83
N SER A 270 19.06 -1.27 24.00
CA SER A 270 20.41 -1.70 24.32
C SER A 270 21.27 -0.49 24.68
N THR A 271 22.36 -0.70 25.41
CA THR A 271 23.26 0.39 25.77
C THR A 271 24.69 -0.06 25.61
N THR A 272 25.43 0.65 24.77
CA THR A 272 26.86 0.44 24.54
C THR A 272 27.60 1.57 25.23
N ARG A 273 28.44 1.24 26.21
CA ARG A 273 29.33 2.22 26.84
C ARG A 273 30.62 2.35 26.05
N THR A 274 30.94 3.58 25.67
CA THR A 274 32.29 3.98 25.27
C THR A 274 33.04 4.49 26.51
N ARG A 275 34.33 4.84 26.36
CA ARG A 275 35.11 5.41 27.48
C ARG A 275 34.54 6.74 27.99
N THR A 276 33.78 7.46 27.19
CA THR A 276 33.32 8.82 27.48
C THR A 276 31.80 8.96 27.61
N CYS A 277 31.00 8.04 27.05
CA CYS A 277 29.54 8.12 27.13
C CYS A 277 28.83 6.77 27.04
N ALA A 278 27.57 6.74 27.44
CA ALA A 278 26.66 5.62 27.18
C ALA A 278 25.79 5.97 25.98
N ILE A 279 25.87 5.17 24.91
CA ILE A 279 25.02 5.29 23.72
C ILE A 279 23.88 4.29 23.87
N HIS A 280 22.66 4.77 23.75
CA HIS A 280 21.44 3.99 23.78
C HIS A 280 20.93 3.79 22.36
N THR A 281 20.46 2.58 22.07
CA THR A 281 19.93 2.20 20.75
C THR A 281 18.71 1.32 20.93
N LEU A 282 17.73 1.39 20.02
CA LEU A 282 16.61 0.46 20.04
C LEU A 282 17.09 -0.97 19.77
N THR A 283 16.46 -1.93 20.45
CA THR A 283 16.54 -3.33 20.06
C THR A 283 15.53 -3.63 18.96
N PRO A 284 15.62 -4.78 18.26
CA PRO A 284 14.57 -5.21 17.34
C PRO A 284 13.17 -5.26 17.97
N LEU A 285 13.07 -5.62 19.25
CA LEU A 285 11.81 -5.59 20.00
C LEU A 285 11.31 -4.15 20.21
N GLY A 286 12.19 -3.23 20.59
CA GLY A 286 11.85 -1.81 20.72
C GLY A 286 11.38 -1.19 19.41
N GLU A 287 12.01 -1.55 18.29
CA GLU A 287 11.57 -1.13 16.95
C GLU A 287 10.21 -1.72 16.57
N ALA A 288 9.99 -3.02 16.82
CA ALA A 288 8.72 -3.67 16.54
C ALA A 288 7.58 -3.03 17.34
N LEU A 289 7.83 -2.73 18.62
CA LEU A 289 6.86 -2.09 19.50
C LEU A 289 6.48 -0.67 19.03
N LEU A 290 7.44 0.10 18.49
CA LEU A 290 7.16 1.42 17.90
C LEU A 290 6.38 1.33 16.58
N LYS A 291 6.60 0.27 15.80
CA LYS A 291 5.93 0.02 14.52
C LYS A 291 4.51 -0.55 14.72
N GLY A 292 4.25 -1.21 15.87
CA GLY A 292 2.99 -1.90 16.18
C GLY A 292 2.97 -3.36 15.69
N PRO A 293 2.04 -4.20 16.17
CA PRO A 293 1.94 -5.58 15.70
C PRO A 293 1.61 -5.62 14.20
N PRO A 294 2.17 -6.59 13.45
CA PRO A 294 1.64 -6.92 12.13
C PRO A 294 0.16 -7.34 12.28
N PRO A 295 -0.69 -7.13 11.26
CA PRO A 295 -2.11 -7.45 11.34
C PRO A 295 -2.32 -8.92 11.73
N GLU A 296 -3.20 -9.15 12.71
CA GLU A 296 -3.56 -10.49 13.18
C GLU A 296 -4.37 -11.22 12.09
N PRO A 297 -4.07 -12.50 11.78
CA PRO A 297 -4.81 -13.23 10.76
C PRO A 297 -6.28 -13.41 11.17
N PRO A 298 -7.23 -13.42 10.20
CA PRO A 298 -8.65 -13.55 10.50
C PRO A 298 -8.93 -14.87 11.23
N ALA A 299 -9.66 -14.79 12.35
CA ALA A 299 -10.12 -15.94 13.09
C ALA A 299 -11.04 -16.79 12.22
N HIS A 300 -10.74 -18.08 12.10
CA HIS A 300 -11.57 -19.04 11.38
C HIS A 300 -12.94 -19.18 12.07
N PRO A 301 -14.07 -19.04 11.37
CA PRO A 301 -15.33 -19.59 11.85
C PRO A 301 -15.24 -21.12 11.80
N GLY A 302 -15.51 -21.77 12.94
CA GLY A 302 -15.57 -23.23 13.08
C GLY A 302 -16.82 -23.86 12.46
#